data_AF-A0A498JVM9-F1
#
_entry.id   AF-A0A498JVM9-F1
#
_cell.length_a   1.000
_cell.length_b   1.000
_cell.length_c   1.000
_cell.angle_alpha   90.00
_cell.angle_beta   90.00
_cell.angle_gamma   90.00
#
_symmetry.space_group_name_H-M   'P 1'
#
loop_
_entity.id
_entity.type
_entity.pdbx_description
1 polymer ?
#
loop_
_entity_poly.entity_id
_entity_poly.type
_entity_poly.pdbx_seq_one_letter_code
_entity_poly.pdbx_strand_id
1 'polypeptide(L)'
;MVGRPNKEAFYKSLLWVHKNHPLALALNLNVLGDLGWFKDLLEILSRVLQDSIIKKREEEKRMNSCWNRSYWSFCNESYEEEEEKEEKEEINTITDVQIARAKAAVDRYRDDPEYRFLHDRVSDVFVEMLASDLRFLNSDEIEKNSYASKFCPSIDSSYDRATLICENIAKRMFPRDDYEEYIDLEEAHYAYRVRDRLRKQVLIPLRKALSLECSLAAKQNRKSLSLFKNRKALIALEDYRNIAGCHDGGGNNESKLKFKSRMNIVQKLVPKKAIIDMCFGDEVKLPHHVLASLEKEQGGVTETAEVQWQRLVKELSSKGKLRNCVAVCDVPESMRGTLKEKVCISMGLLISDLSKKPWKGSVFSFSKVPMLKRIEGEDLQSKCEFMRSLESAEKVDFLKIYNQILQTAIVEKQSNAKIPRRIFVFTYKDFTHATKNNWVEDYKEAWANYKKSGYWSVPELVFWNLKDSIAEPRVFGAPVKNHKGGMIITGFSDILLSLFFKGESDSRSYAGQLHSVYGIDVLPAMKLAPRVEDVMNWAVFNTRVEEPDCIGLM
;
A
#
# COMPACT_ATOMS: atom_id res chain seq x y z
N MET A 1 -13.45 4.08 -4.15
CA MET A 1 -14.16 3.21 -3.19
C MET A 1 -13.12 2.38 -2.44
N VAL A 2 -12.47 3.00 -1.45
CA VAL A 2 -11.36 2.44 -0.65
C VAL A 2 -11.94 1.92 0.67
N GLY A 3 -11.46 0.77 1.19
CA GLY A 3 -11.72 0.37 2.58
C GLY A 3 -12.84 -0.65 2.88
N ARG A 4 -13.43 -1.37 1.91
CA ARG A 4 -14.47 -2.37 2.20
C ARG A 4 -14.06 -3.81 1.89
N PRO A 5 -13.72 -4.63 2.90
CA PRO A 5 -13.35 -6.04 2.70
C PRO A 5 -14.50 -6.85 2.09
N ASN A 6 -15.75 -6.53 2.45
CA ASN A 6 -16.96 -7.04 1.82
C ASN A 6 -18.04 -5.95 1.94
N LYS A 7 -18.50 -5.42 0.79
CA LYS A 7 -19.51 -4.35 0.72
C LYS A 7 -20.78 -4.74 1.47
N GLU A 8 -21.19 -6.00 1.33
CA GLU A 8 -22.40 -6.52 1.95
C GLU A 8 -22.23 -6.74 3.45
N ALA A 9 -21.10 -7.29 3.89
CA ALA A 9 -20.81 -7.44 5.33
C ALA A 9 -20.72 -6.08 6.03
N PHE A 10 -20.15 -5.07 5.36
CA PHE A 10 -20.08 -3.70 5.88
C PHE A 10 -21.47 -3.12 6.15
N TYR A 11 -22.36 -3.14 5.15
CA TYR A 11 -23.71 -2.60 5.36
C TYR A 11 -24.53 -3.48 6.32
N LYS A 12 -24.39 -4.80 6.32
CA LYS A 12 -25.03 -5.67 7.32
C LYS A 12 -24.59 -5.32 8.73
N SER A 13 -23.31 -5.03 8.94
CA SER A 13 -22.78 -4.60 10.24
C SER A 13 -23.36 -3.24 10.63
N LEU A 14 -23.42 -2.28 9.71
CA LEU A 14 -24.01 -0.96 9.99
C LEU A 14 -25.51 -1.02 10.25
N LEU A 15 -26.25 -1.88 9.56
CA LEU A 15 -27.67 -2.15 9.85
C LEU A 15 -27.84 -2.76 11.24
N TRP A 16 -26.95 -3.68 11.62
CA TRP A 16 -26.93 -4.23 12.97
C TRP A 16 -26.61 -3.15 14.02
N VAL A 17 -25.63 -2.27 13.77
CA VAL A 17 -25.31 -1.16 14.68
C VAL A 17 -26.47 -0.19 14.76
N HIS A 18 -27.13 0.15 13.64
CA HIS A 18 -28.31 1.01 13.67
C HIS A 18 -29.42 0.40 14.54
N LYS A 19 -29.65 -0.92 14.43
CA LYS A 19 -30.66 -1.63 15.20
C LYS A 19 -30.38 -1.66 16.72
N ASN A 20 -29.12 -1.78 17.13
CA ASN A 20 -28.77 -1.98 18.55
C ASN A 20 -28.22 -0.71 19.21
N HIS A 21 -27.61 0.18 18.43
CA HIS A 21 -26.93 1.41 18.87
C HIS A 21 -27.17 2.56 17.85
N PRO A 22 -28.43 2.95 17.60
CA PRO A 22 -28.80 3.93 16.56
C PRO A 22 -28.11 5.29 16.74
N LEU A 23 -28.05 5.78 18.00
CA LEU A 23 -27.39 7.04 18.34
C LEU A 23 -25.89 6.99 18.07
N ALA A 24 -25.23 5.88 18.40
CA ALA A 24 -23.80 5.74 18.18
C ALA A 24 -23.45 5.77 16.70
N LEU A 25 -24.27 5.12 15.84
CA LEU A 25 -24.07 5.21 14.40
C LEU A 25 -24.24 6.65 13.91
N ALA A 26 -25.35 7.30 14.26
CA ALA A 26 -25.70 8.64 13.78
C ALA A 26 -24.68 9.71 14.20
N LEU A 27 -24.20 9.68 15.45
CA LEU A 27 -23.20 10.62 15.97
C LEU A 27 -21.82 10.46 15.32
N ASN A 28 -21.50 9.27 14.79
CA ASN A 28 -20.22 9.00 14.15
C ASN A 28 -20.25 9.16 12.61
N LEU A 29 -21.37 9.59 12.01
CA LEU A 29 -21.48 9.77 10.55
C LEU A 29 -20.56 10.86 10.01
N ASN A 30 -20.18 11.84 10.84
CA ASN A 30 -19.25 12.91 10.44
C ASN A 30 -17.91 12.35 9.97
N VAL A 31 -17.44 11.26 10.60
CA VAL A 31 -16.22 10.54 10.18
C VAL A 31 -16.32 10.06 8.74
N LEU A 32 -17.49 9.56 8.32
CA LEU A 32 -17.71 9.11 6.94
C LEU A 32 -17.73 10.30 5.97
N GLY A 33 -18.26 11.45 6.41
CA GLY A 33 -18.18 12.71 5.68
C GLY A 33 -16.73 13.17 5.47
N ASP A 34 -15.94 13.19 6.54
CA ASP A 34 -14.52 13.60 6.51
C ASP A 34 -13.67 12.70 5.60
N LEU A 35 -14.03 11.41 5.51
CA LEU A 35 -13.41 10.43 4.62
C LEU A 35 -13.95 10.51 3.17
N GLY A 36 -14.89 11.42 2.88
CA GLY A 36 -15.49 11.60 1.56
C GLY A 36 -16.45 10.48 1.14
N TRP A 37 -16.97 9.70 2.09
CA TRP A 37 -17.86 8.55 1.84
C TRP A 37 -19.34 8.95 1.75
N PHE A 38 -19.62 10.06 1.06
CA PHE A 38 -20.97 10.62 0.92
C PHE A 38 -21.98 9.67 0.26
N LYS A 39 -21.55 8.87 -0.72
CA LYS A 39 -22.41 7.83 -1.32
C LYS A 39 -22.88 6.81 -0.28
N ASP A 40 -22.08 6.58 0.74
CA ASP A 40 -22.33 5.53 1.73
C ASP A 40 -23.23 6.01 2.84
N LEU A 41 -23.17 7.29 3.18
CA LEU A 41 -24.20 7.93 3.98
C LEU A 41 -25.60 7.72 3.37
N LEU A 42 -25.73 7.96 2.06
CA LEU A 42 -26.98 7.75 1.33
C LEU A 42 -27.38 6.28 1.23
N GLU A 43 -26.41 5.38 1.04
CA GLU A 43 -26.66 3.94 0.99
C GLU A 43 -27.09 3.37 2.35
N ILE A 44 -26.48 3.82 3.46
CA ILE A 44 -26.88 3.43 4.82
C ILE A 44 -28.33 3.84 5.05
N LEU A 45 -28.67 5.09 4.76
CA LEU A 45 -30.02 5.62 4.91
C LEU A 45 -31.04 4.81 4.08
N SER A 46 -30.73 4.58 2.81
CA SER A 46 -31.56 3.79 1.90
C SER A 46 -31.76 2.35 2.39
N ARG A 47 -30.71 1.68 2.87
CA ARG A 47 -30.79 0.31 3.37
C ARG A 47 -31.54 0.20 4.69
N VAL A 48 -31.36 1.16 5.60
CA VAL A 48 -32.15 1.22 6.84
C VAL A 48 -33.62 1.30 6.50
N LEU A 49 -33.99 2.15 5.53
CA LEU A 49 -35.36 2.26 5.05
C LEU A 49 -35.88 0.92 4.48
N GLN A 50 -35.11 0.29 3.59
CA GLN A 50 -35.48 -0.98 2.93
C GLN A 50 -35.60 -2.17 3.88
N ASP A 51 -34.71 -2.30 4.88
CA ASP A 51 -34.72 -3.41 5.85
C ASP A 51 -36.04 -3.48 6.64
N SER A 52 -36.68 -2.33 6.89
CA SER A 52 -37.99 -2.29 7.54
C SER A 52 -39.16 -2.66 6.62
N ILE A 53 -39.06 -2.32 5.33
CA ILE A 53 -40.12 -2.62 4.35
C ILE A 53 -40.16 -4.12 4.10
N ILE A 54 -38.99 -4.78 4.09
CA ILE A 54 -38.87 -6.23 3.99
C ILE A 54 -39.49 -6.89 5.23
N LYS A 55 -39.19 -6.40 6.44
CA LYS A 55 -39.76 -6.93 7.69
C LYS A 55 -41.28 -6.75 7.79
N LYS A 56 -41.82 -5.56 7.49
CA LYS A 56 -43.27 -5.32 7.48
C LYS A 56 -43.98 -6.26 6.50
N ARG A 57 -43.43 -6.48 5.30
CA ARG A 57 -43.98 -7.46 4.34
C ARG A 57 -43.89 -8.90 4.84
N GLU A 58 -42.83 -9.28 5.56
CA GLU A 58 -42.69 -10.62 6.14
C GLU A 58 -43.65 -10.85 7.32
N GLU A 59 -43.88 -9.82 8.13
CA GLU A 59 -44.86 -9.82 9.24
C GLU A 59 -46.31 -9.84 8.70
N GLU A 60 -46.62 -9.04 7.68
CA GLU A 60 -47.90 -9.06 6.96
C GLU A 60 -48.13 -10.41 6.25
N LYS A 61 -47.10 -11.03 5.66
CA LYS A 61 -47.20 -12.39 5.10
C LYS A 61 -47.44 -13.45 6.17
N ARG A 62 -46.83 -13.31 7.36
CA ARG A 62 -47.08 -14.19 8.52
C ARG A 62 -48.47 -14.00 9.12
N MET A 63 -49.00 -12.78 9.12
CA MET A 63 -50.38 -12.51 9.52
C MET A 63 -51.36 -13.01 8.46
N ASN A 64 -51.14 -12.72 7.18
CA ASN A 64 -51.99 -13.17 6.09
C ASN A 64 -51.99 -14.70 5.92
N SER A 65 -50.90 -15.40 6.27
CA SER A 65 -50.92 -16.88 6.31
C SER A 65 -51.80 -17.43 7.45
N CYS A 66 -52.05 -16.64 8.51
CA CYS A 66 -53.01 -16.99 9.56
C CYS A 66 -54.47 -16.69 9.15
N TRP A 67 -54.70 -15.71 8.26
CA TRP A 67 -56.05 -15.34 7.78
C TRP A 67 -56.47 -16.07 6.48
N ASN A 68 -55.52 -16.55 5.65
CA ASN A 68 -55.80 -17.26 4.38
C ASN A 68 -56.11 -18.76 4.52
N ARG A 69 -56.57 -19.21 5.69
CA ARG A 69 -57.15 -20.57 5.86
C ARG A 69 -58.68 -20.59 5.68
N SER A 70 -59.33 -19.45 5.43
CA SER A 70 -60.80 -19.35 5.46
C SER A 70 -61.50 -18.90 4.16
N TYR A 71 -60.83 -18.62 3.04
CA TYR A 71 -61.57 -18.17 1.84
C TYR A 71 -60.86 -18.54 0.53
N TRP A 72 -60.88 -19.82 0.18
CA TRP A 72 -60.73 -20.26 -1.22
C TRP A 72 -62.12 -20.56 -1.77
N SER A 73 -62.70 -19.62 -2.52
CA SER A 73 -63.73 -19.90 -3.52
C SER A 73 -64.03 -18.63 -4.31
N PHE A 74 -63.53 -18.53 -5.56
CA PHE A 74 -64.38 -18.54 -6.76
C PHE A 74 -63.64 -17.99 -8.00
N CYS A 75 -63.37 -18.93 -8.93
CA CYS A 75 -63.37 -18.83 -10.39
C CYS A 75 -62.32 -18.02 -11.20
N ASN A 76 -62.19 -18.50 -12.44
CA ASN A 76 -61.09 -18.53 -13.41
C ASN A 76 -61.42 -17.66 -14.66
N GLU A 77 -60.39 -17.45 -15.51
CA GLU A 77 -60.43 -17.10 -16.96
C GLU A 77 -60.85 -15.66 -17.37
N SER A 78 -60.30 -15.00 -18.39
CA SER A 78 -59.47 -15.36 -19.57
C SER A 78 -58.71 -14.13 -20.12
N TYR A 79 -57.64 -14.40 -20.88
CA TYR A 79 -56.71 -13.45 -21.52
C TYR A 79 -57.16 -12.98 -22.91
N GLU A 80 -56.65 -11.81 -23.33
CA GLU A 80 -56.26 -11.35 -24.70
C GLU A 80 -56.65 -9.89 -25.01
N GLU A 81 -55.86 -8.94 -24.51
CA GLU A 81 -55.66 -7.56 -25.02
C GLU A 81 -54.36 -7.00 -24.37
N GLU A 82 -53.21 -7.65 -24.57
CA GLU A 82 -52.07 -7.48 -23.64
C GLU A 82 -50.98 -6.47 -24.04
N GLU A 83 -50.56 -6.32 -25.29
CA GLU A 83 -49.28 -5.60 -25.50
C GLU A 83 -49.31 -4.05 -25.34
N GLU A 84 -50.43 -3.35 -25.59
CA GLU A 84 -50.51 -1.88 -25.36
C GLU A 84 -51.03 -1.49 -23.95
N LYS A 85 -51.70 -2.42 -23.26
CA LYS A 85 -52.10 -2.25 -21.86
C LYS A 85 -50.96 -2.59 -20.91
N GLU A 86 -50.14 -3.59 -21.23
CA GLU A 86 -48.97 -3.95 -20.41
C GLU A 86 -47.96 -2.80 -20.31
N GLU A 87 -47.64 -2.05 -21.38
CA GLU A 87 -46.71 -0.91 -21.24
C GLU A 87 -47.30 0.22 -20.37
N LYS A 88 -48.60 0.51 -20.47
CA LYS A 88 -49.27 1.54 -19.64
C LYS A 88 -49.49 1.08 -18.20
N GLU A 89 -49.84 -0.19 -17.99
CA GLU A 89 -49.91 -0.82 -16.67
C GLU A 89 -48.52 -1.00 -16.05
N GLU A 90 -47.48 -1.26 -16.83
CA GLU A 90 -46.09 -1.34 -16.35
C GLU A 90 -45.57 0.05 -15.98
N ILE A 91 -45.87 1.10 -16.76
CA ILE A 91 -45.58 2.50 -16.40
C ILE A 91 -46.38 2.95 -15.16
N ASN A 92 -47.68 2.60 -15.08
CA ASN A 92 -48.54 2.91 -13.92
C ASN A 92 -48.08 2.14 -12.67
N THR A 93 -47.72 0.86 -12.79
CA THR A 93 -47.20 0.07 -11.67
C THR A 93 -45.82 0.55 -11.23
N ILE A 94 -44.94 0.98 -12.14
CA ILE A 94 -43.66 1.61 -11.78
C ILE A 94 -43.89 2.93 -11.04
N THR A 95 -44.84 3.76 -11.48
CA THR A 95 -45.18 5.02 -10.79
C THR A 95 -45.86 4.77 -9.45
N ASP A 96 -46.75 3.80 -9.34
CA ASP A 96 -47.40 3.38 -8.09
C ASP A 96 -46.40 2.82 -7.08
N VAL A 97 -45.43 2.02 -7.53
CA VAL A 97 -44.34 1.51 -6.69
C VAL A 97 -43.44 2.65 -6.20
N GLN A 98 -43.19 3.66 -7.02
CA GLN A 98 -42.43 4.85 -6.62
C GLN A 98 -43.20 5.70 -5.60
N ILE A 99 -44.50 5.92 -5.82
CA ILE A 99 -45.38 6.64 -4.89
C ILE A 99 -45.47 5.89 -3.56
N ALA A 100 -45.61 4.57 -3.58
CA ALA A 100 -45.65 3.74 -2.37
C ALA A 100 -44.34 3.81 -1.57
N ARG A 101 -43.18 3.84 -2.26
CA ARG A 101 -41.87 4.02 -1.61
C ARG A 101 -41.72 5.40 -1.01
N ALA A 102 -42.14 6.45 -1.71
CA ALA A 102 -42.11 7.82 -1.20
C ALA A 102 -43.01 7.97 0.03
N LYS A 103 -44.23 7.41 0.00
CA LYS A 103 -45.14 7.37 1.16
C LYS A 103 -44.49 6.64 2.35
N ALA A 104 -43.91 5.46 2.13
CA ALA A 104 -43.22 4.72 3.18
C ALA A 104 -42.03 5.50 3.79
N ALA A 105 -41.32 6.30 2.99
CA ALA A 105 -40.26 7.18 3.49
C ALA A 105 -40.80 8.30 4.38
N VAL A 106 -41.91 8.94 3.96
CA VAL A 106 -42.58 10.00 4.74
C VAL A 106 -43.15 9.46 6.05
N ASP A 107 -43.89 8.36 5.99
CA ASP A 107 -44.50 7.73 7.17
C ASP A 107 -43.42 7.34 8.17
N ARG A 108 -42.32 6.76 7.69
CA ARG A 108 -41.23 6.37 8.57
C ARG A 108 -40.50 7.56 9.18
N TYR A 109 -40.26 8.62 8.41
CA TYR A 109 -39.66 9.84 8.95
C TYR A 109 -40.55 10.48 10.05
N ARG A 110 -41.87 10.37 9.92
CA ARG A 110 -42.83 10.86 10.91
C ARG A 110 -42.83 9.99 12.18
N ASP A 111 -42.90 8.68 12.01
CA ASP A 111 -43.25 7.73 13.08
C ASP A 111 -42.04 7.07 13.76
N ASP A 112 -40.88 6.97 13.09
CA ASP A 112 -39.66 6.34 13.60
C ASP A 112 -38.62 7.40 14.03
N PRO A 113 -38.48 7.69 15.33
CA PRO A 113 -37.57 8.73 15.83
C PRO A 113 -36.09 8.40 15.58
N GLU A 114 -35.72 7.11 15.53
CA GLU A 114 -34.34 6.68 15.27
C GLU A 114 -33.96 6.88 13.81
N TYR A 115 -34.88 6.54 12.90
CA TYR A 115 -34.72 6.81 11.47
C TYR A 115 -34.70 8.32 11.19
N ARG A 116 -35.60 9.10 11.81
CA ARG A 116 -35.61 10.56 11.69
C ARG A 116 -34.27 11.15 12.12
N PHE A 117 -33.74 10.74 13.27
CA PHE A 117 -32.45 11.21 13.77
C PHE A 117 -31.29 10.85 12.83
N LEU A 118 -31.28 9.63 12.28
CA LEU A 118 -30.28 9.21 11.30
C LEU A 118 -30.37 10.05 10.00
N HIS A 119 -31.58 10.24 9.49
CA HIS A 119 -31.86 11.03 8.29
C HIS A 119 -31.41 12.48 8.45
N ASP A 120 -31.70 13.05 9.62
CA ASP A 120 -31.28 14.38 10.02
C ASP A 120 -29.76 14.51 10.10
N ARG A 121 -29.08 13.56 10.75
CA ARG A 121 -27.61 13.59 10.81
C ARG A 121 -26.94 13.40 9.46
N VAL A 122 -27.47 12.57 8.56
CA VAL A 122 -26.94 12.51 7.19
C VAL A 122 -27.10 13.86 6.50
N SER A 123 -28.25 14.50 6.66
CA SER A 123 -28.52 15.81 6.08
C SER A 123 -27.55 16.87 6.61
N ASP A 124 -27.29 16.88 7.92
CA ASP A 124 -26.34 17.79 8.55
C ASP A 124 -24.92 17.63 8.00
N VAL A 125 -24.44 16.39 7.84
CA VAL A 125 -23.10 16.14 7.27
C VAL A 125 -22.98 16.75 5.86
N PHE A 126 -24.03 16.61 5.03
CA PHE A 126 -24.04 17.25 3.72
C PHE A 126 -24.04 18.78 3.83
N VAL A 127 -24.83 19.36 4.74
CA VAL A 127 -24.92 20.81 4.92
C VAL A 127 -23.60 21.40 5.41
N GLU A 128 -23.00 20.81 6.45
CA GLU A 128 -21.70 21.22 7.00
C GLU A 128 -20.62 21.22 5.91
N MET A 129 -20.55 20.16 5.12
CA MET A 129 -19.57 20.00 4.05
C MET A 129 -19.81 20.93 2.86
N LEU A 130 -21.05 21.06 2.40
CA LEU A 130 -21.41 21.97 1.30
C LEU A 130 -21.20 23.45 1.68
N ALA A 131 -21.50 23.83 2.93
CA ALA A 131 -21.24 25.16 3.44
C ALA A 131 -19.74 25.47 3.49
N SER A 132 -18.91 24.50 3.93
CA SER A 132 -17.46 24.63 3.89
C SER A 132 -16.94 24.72 2.46
N ASP A 133 -17.45 23.90 1.54
CA ASP A 133 -17.08 23.90 0.13
C ASP A 133 -17.39 25.24 -0.54
N LEU A 134 -18.52 25.88 -0.20
CA LEU A 134 -18.86 27.21 -0.69
C LEU A 134 -17.90 28.29 -0.16
N ARG A 135 -17.50 28.20 1.12
CA ARG A 135 -16.48 29.11 1.68
C ARG A 135 -15.16 28.98 0.93
N PHE A 136 -14.72 27.75 0.65
CA PHE A 136 -13.51 27.50 -0.14
C PHE A 136 -13.62 27.98 -1.59
N LEU A 137 -14.80 27.82 -2.21
CA LEU A 137 -15.04 28.35 -3.55
C LEU A 137 -14.95 29.88 -3.58
N ASN A 138 -15.49 30.56 -2.56
CA ASN A 138 -15.44 32.02 -2.46
C ASN A 138 -14.04 32.56 -2.13
N SER A 139 -13.16 31.76 -1.53
CA SER A 139 -11.79 32.12 -1.20
C SER A 139 -10.75 31.63 -2.23
N ASP A 140 -11.20 31.16 -3.40
CA ASP A 140 -10.36 30.55 -4.46
C ASP A 140 -9.51 29.35 -3.98
N GLU A 141 -9.89 28.68 -2.89
CA GLU A 141 -9.21 27.50 -2.32
C GLU A 141 -9.87 26.20 -2.79
N ILE A 142 -10.12 26.06 -4.10
CA ILE A 142 -10.91 24.96 -4.69
C ILE A 142 -10.30 23.58 -4.36
N GLU A 143 -8.97 23.52 -4.19
CA GLU A 143 -8.22 22.32 -3.80
C GLU A 143 -8.60 21.77 -2.40
N LYS A 144 -9.37 22.50 -1.59
CA LYS A 144 -9.82 22.05 -0.25
C LYS A 144 -11.25 21.51 -0.24
N ASN A 145 -11.89 21.38 -1.41
CA ASN A 145 -13.27 20.92 -1.54
C ASN A 145 -13.43 19.44 -1.12
N SER A 146 -14.49 19.15 -0.37
CA SER A 146 -14.83 17.83 0.16
C SER A 146 -15.40 16.86 -0.88
N TYR A 147 -15.77 17.34 -2.08
CA TYR A 147 -16.55 16.63 -3.09
C TYR A 147 -18.00 16.31 -2.69
N ALA A 148 -18.53 16.86 -1.59
CA ALA A 148 -19.90 16.63 -1.16
C ALA A 148 -20.92 16.94 -2.26
N SER A 149 -20.72 18.03 -3.01
CA SER A 149 -21.59 18.46 -4.11
C SER A 149 -21.73 17.45 -5.27
N LYS A 150 -20.73 16.58 -5.46
CA LYS A 150 -20.75 15.50 -6.45
C LYS A 150 -21.75 14.40 -6.08
N PHE A 151 -21.91 14.15 -4.78
CA PHE A 151 -22.73 13.06 -4.25
C PHE A 151 -24.04 13.53 -3.65
N CYS A 152 -24.18 14.83 -3.34
CA CYS A 152 -25.43 15.42 -2.88
C CYS A 152 -26.56 15.09 -3.88
N PRO A 153 -27.64 14.43 -3.45
CA PRO A 153 -28.74 14.05 -4.31
C PRO A 153 -29.33 15.27 -5.02
N SER A 154 -29.52 15.17 -6.33
CA SER A 154 -30.40 16.09 -7.05
C SER A 154 -31.85 15.64 -6.84
N ILE A 155 -32.79 16.57 -7.04
CA ILE A 155 -34.21 16.24 -7.10
C ILE A 155 -34.44 15.06 -8.07
N ASP A 156 -35.28 14.11 -7.66
CA ASP A 156 -35.64 12.92 -8.44
C ASP A 156 -34.49 11.97 -8.77
N SER A 157 -33.32 12.11 -8.12
CA SER A 157 -32.24 11.11 -8.22
C SER A 157 -32.62 9.82 -7.48
N SER A 158 -31.93 8.70 -7.75
CA SER A 158 -32.30 7.40 -7.19
C SER A 158 -32.36 7.39 -5.65
N TYR A 159 -31.40 8.02 -4.98
CA TYR A 159 -31.39 8.15 -3.53
C TYR A 159 -32.48 9.11 -3.04
N ASP A 160 -32.75 10.19 -3.77
CA ASP A 160 -33.81 11.14 -3.42
C ASP A 160 -35.21 10.53 -3.57
N ARG A 161 -35.49 9.81 -4.67
CA ARG A 161 -36.75 9.06 -4.82
C ARG A 161 -36.97 8.01 -3.73
N ALA A 162 -35.88 7.47 -3.18
CA ALA A 162 -35.95 6.48 -2.12
C ALA A 162 -36.14 7.10 -0.73
N THR A 163 -35.48 8.23 -0.45
CA THR A 163 -35.33 8.75 0.93
C THR A 163 -35.89 10.15 1.14
N LEU A 164 -36.15 10.91 0.07
CA LEU A 164 -36.57 12.32 0.05
C LEU A 164 -35.58 13.28 0.74
N ILE A 165 -34.32 12.86 0.86
CA ILE A 165 -33.29 13.59 1.61
C ILE A 165 -32.92 14.96 1.00
N CYS A 166 -33.13 15.17 -0.30
CA CYS A 166 -32.80 16.44 -0.94
C CYS A 166 -33.60 17.61 -0.34
N GLU A 167 -34.86 17.36 0.02
CA GLU A 167 -35.70 18.37 0.68
C GLU A 167 -35.13 18.74 2.06
N ASN A 168 -34.74 17.77 2.88
CA ASN A 168 -34.17 18.04 4.20
C ASN A 168 -32.83 18.77 4.11
N ILE A 169 -31.94 18.37 3.20
CA ILE A 169 -30.67 19.08 2.96
C ILE A 169 -30.95 20.52 2.56
N ALA A 170 -31.92 20.76 1.68
CA ALA A 170 -32.28 22.10 1.23
C ALA A 170 -32.88 22.96 2.35
N LYS A 171 -33.82 22.42 3.15
CA LYS A 171 -34.42 23.11 4.29
C LYS A 171 -33.40 23.47 5.37
N ARG A 172 -32.42 22.60 5.63
CA ARG A 172 -31.35 22.86 6.60
C ARG A 172 -30.29 23.84 6.08
N MET A 173 -30.03 23.83 4.77
CA MET A 173 -29.15 24.82 4.13
C MET A 173 -29.79 26.22 4.08
N PHE A 174 -31.12 26.27 3.93
CA PHE A 174 -31.91 27.51 3.87
C PHE A 174 -33.10 27.47 4.84
N PRO A 175 -32.85 27.59 6.16
CA PRO A 175 -33.90 27.53 7.18
C PRO A 175 -34.93 28.64 7.00
N ARG A 176 -36.21 28.33 7.26
CA ARG A 176 -37.30 29.31 7.12
C ARG A 176 -37.06 30.56 7.97
N ASP A 177 -36.58 30.38 9.19
CA ASP A 177 -36.41 31.47 10.16
C ASP A 177 -35.30 32.46 9.77
N ASP A 178 -34.38 32.05 8.89
CA ASP A 178 -33.25 32.87 8.43
C ASP A 178 -33.59 33.75 7.21
N TYR A 179 -34.76 33.55 6.59
CA TYR A 179 -35.13 34.23 5.33
C TYR A 179 -36.58 34.71 5.35
N GLU A 180 -36.76 36.04 5.37
CA GLU A 180 -38.09 36.69 5.36
C GLU A 180 -38.97 36.23 4.19
N GLU A 181 -38.36 35.95 3.03
CA GLU A 181 -39.06 35.46 1.83
C GLU A 181 -39.74 34.09 1.99
N TYR A 182 -39.48 33.35 3.08
CA TYR A 182 -40.05 32.03 3.33
C TYR A 182 -41.10 31.99 4.43
N ILE A 183 -41.23 33.03 5.26
CA ILE A 183 -42.07 33.05 6.46
C ILE A 183 -43.54 32.74 6.11
N ASP A 184 -44.10 33.44 5.13
CA ASP A 184 -45.53 33.34 4.77
C ASP A 184 -45.84 32.31 3.68
N LEU A 185 -44.86 31.51 3.26
CA LEU A 185 -45.09 30.50 2.22
C LEU A 185 -45.85 29.29 2.75
N GLU A 186 -46.57 28.61 1.87
CA GLU A 186 -47.07 27.27 2.18
C GLU A 186 -45.91 26.25 2.16
N GLU A 187 -45.98 25.18 2.96
CA GLU A 187 -44.90 24.17 3.06
C GLU A 187 -44.46 23.61 1.70
N ALA A 188 -45.40 23.33 0.80
CA ALA A 188 -45.09 22.82 -0.54
C ALA A 188 -44.29 23.85 -1.37
N HIS A 189 -44.68 25.12 -1.27
CA HIS A 189 -44.00 26.22 -1.95
C HIS A 189 -42.61 26.50 -1.34
N TYR A 190 -42.50 26.47 -0.01
CA TYR A 190 -41.21 26.57 0.69
C TYR A 190 -40.25 25.45 0.27
N ALA A 191 -40.70 24.19 0.33
CA ALA A 191 -39.92 23.01 -0.07
C ALA A 191 -39.46 23.08 -1.53
N TYR A 192 -40.30 23.57 -2.44
CA TYR A 192 -39.92 23.80 -3.84
C TYR A 192 -38.83 24.88 -3.97
N ARG A 193 -39.02 26.04 -3.32
CA ARG A 193 -38.10 27.18 -3.38
C ARG A 193 -36.71 26.82 -2.86
N VAL A 194 -36.61 26.17 -1.70
CA VAL A 194 -35.30 25.81 -1.12
C VAL A 194 -34.58 24.76 -1.94
N ARG A 195 -35.29 23.78 -2.54
CA ARG A 195 -34.68 22.78 -3.44
C ARG A 195 -34.15 23.43 -4.71
N ASP A 196 -34.89 24.36 -5.31
CA ASP A 196 -34.41 25.13 -6.47
C ASP A 196 -33.20 26.00 -6.10
N ARG A 197 -33.23 26.62 -4.92
CA ARG A 197 -32.13 27.44 -4.40
C ARG A 197 -30.86 26.61 -4.14
N LEU A 198 -30.98 25.45 -3.50
CA LEU A 198 -29.87 24.50 -3.31
C LEU A 198 -29.24 24.11 -4.64
N ARG A 199 -30.06 23.79 -5.65
CA ARG A 199 -29.58 23.48 -6.99
C ARG A 199 -28.80 24.66 -7.60
N LYS A 200 -29.41 25.85 -7.62
CA LYS A 200 -28.86 27.03 -8.33
C LYS A 200 -27.67 27.68 -7.64
N GLN A 201 -27.75 27.86 -6.32
CA GLN A 201 -26.77 28.64 -5.55
C GLN A 201 -25.67 27.78 -4.95
N VAL A 202 -25.89 26.47 -4.74
CA VAL A 202 -24.91 25.58 -4.10
C VAL A 202 -24.35 24.55 -5.09
N LEU A 203 -25.22 23.69 -5.63
CA LEU A 203 -24.76 22.53 -6.40
C LEU A 203 -24.20 22.91 -7.77
N ILE A 204 -24.83 23.83 -8.50
CA ILE A 204 -24.35 24.25 -9.82
C ILE A 204 -22.96 24.89 -9.75
N PRO A 205 -22.70 25.90 -8.89
CA PRO A 205 -21.37 26.51 -8.77
C PRO A 205 -20.29 25.50 -8.37
N LEU A 206 -20.54 24.70 -7.34
CA LEU A 206 -19.59 23.71 -6.86
C LEU A 206 -19.28 22.63 -7.91
N ARG A 207 -20.30 22.09 -8.60
CA ARG A 207 -20.10 21.09 -9.66
C ARG A 207 -19.36 21.66 -10.88
N LYS A 208 -19.57 22.93 -11.22
CA LYS A 208 -18.81 23.61 -12.29
C LYS A 208 -17.32 23.73 -11.91
N ALA A 209 -17.01 24.13 -10.68
CA ALA A 209 -15.63 24.20 -10.19
C ALA A 209 -14.94 22.82 -10.24
N LEU A 210 -15.62 21.76 -9.81
CA LEU A 210 -15.11 20.38 -9.88
C LEU A 210 -14.87 19.89 -11.32
N SER A 211 -15.73 20.26 -12.26
CA SER A 211 -15.61 19.88 -13.68
C SER A 211 -14.37 20.53 -14.34
N LEU A 212 -14.10 21.80 -14.01
CA LEU A 212 -12.94 22.55 -14.50
C LEU A 212 -11.63 21.93 -14.00
N GLU A 213 -11.54 21.53 -12.73
CA GLU A 213 -10.40 20.78 -12.20
C GLU A 213 -10.21 19.42 -12.88
N CYS A 214 -11.30 18.69 -13.17
CA CYS A 214 -11.22 17.40 -13.86
C CYS A 214 -10.65 17.54 -15.28
N SER A 215 -10.96 18.64 -15.98
CA SER A 215 -10.45 18.93 -17.32
C SER A 215 -8.96 19.30 -17.34
N LEU A 216 -8.47 19.99 -16.31
CA LEU A 216 -7.06 20.33 -16.12
C LEU A 216 -6.24 19.12 -15.61
N ALA A 217 -6.84 18.31 -14.72
CA ALA A 217 -6.23 17.08 -14.19
C ALA A 217 -6.18 15.95 -15.22
N ALA A 218 -7.08 15.91 -16.21
CA ALA A 218 -7.04 14.92 -17.29
C ALA A 218 -5.82 15.08 -18.23
N LYS A 219 -5.20 16.27 -18.29
CA LYS A 219 -3.95 16.52 -19.02
C LYS A 219 -2.68 16.24 -18.21
N GLN A 220 -2.78 16.05 -16.89
CA GLN A 220 -1.67 15.65 -16.03
C GLN A 220 -2.02 14.36 -15.27
N ASN A 221 -1.59 13.23 -15.84
CA ASN A 221 -1.72 11.90 -15.26
C ASN A 221 -1.47 11.88 -13.73
N ARG A 222 -2.40 11.25 -12.99
CA ARG A 222 -2.30 10.81 -11.57
C ARG A 222 -2.30 11.87 -10.45
N LYS A 223 -2.87 13.06 -10.63
CA LYS A 223 -3.04 14.00 -9.50
C LYS A 223 -4.39 13.95 -8.75
N SER A 224 -5.47 13.42 -9.31
CA SER A 224 -6.82 13.48 -8.66
C SER A 224 -6.98 12.68 -7.34
N LEU A 225 -5.99 11.88 -6.92
CA LEU A 225 -5.97 11.26 -5.59
C LEU A 225 -5.25 12.10 -4.51
N SER A 226 -4.78 13.31 -4.82
CA SER A 226 -4.07 14.20 -3.89
C SER A 226 -4.93 14.87 -2.82
N LEU A 227 -6.25 14.62 -2.82
CA LEU A 227 -7.22 15.42 -2.06
C LEU A 227 -7.64 14.85 -0.70
N PHE A 228 -7.15 13.66 -0.35
CA PHE A 228 -7.28 13.17 1.02
C PHE A 228 -6.02 13.54 1.80
N LYS A 229 -6.16 14.40 2.82
CA LYS A 229 -5.07 14.78 3.74
C LYS A 229 -4.33 13.57 4.33
N ASN A 230 -4.97 12.39 4.35
CA ASN A 230 -4.40 11.11 4.80
C ASN A 230 -4.28 10.04 3.68
N ARG A 231 -3.96 10.44 2.44
CA ARG A 231 -3.80 9.53 1.28
C ARG A 231 -2.86 8.35 1.57
N LYS A 232 -1.75 8.58 2.27
CA LYS A 232 -0.78 7.53 2.62
C LYS A 232 -1.42 6.47 3.53
N ALA A 233 -2.17 6.89 4.54
CA ALA A 233 -2.88 6.00 5.45
C ALA A 233 -3.97 5.20 4.71
N LEU A 234 -4.79 5.86 3.88
CA LEU A 234 -5.84 5.20 3.10
C LEU A 234 -5.29 4.14 2.13
N ILE A 235 -4.18 4.45 1.45
CA ILE A 235 -3.50 3.49 0.57
C ILE A 235 -2.87 2.36 1.40
N ALA A 236 -2.33 2.64 2.58
CA ALA A 236 -1.78 1.60 3.44
C ALA A 236 -2.85 0.67 4.02
N LEU A 237 -4.08 1.15 4.25
CA LEU A 237 -5.21 0.30 4.63
C LEU A 237 -5.59 -0.69 3.52
N GLU A 238 -5.41 -0.32 2.25
CA GLU A 238 -5.56 -1.23 1.11
C GLU A 238 -4.47 -2.31 1.09
N ASP A 239 -3.22 -1.95 1.41
CA ASP A 239 -2.15 -2.94 1.58
C ASP A 239 -2.40 -3.86 2.81
N TYR A 240 -2.95 -3.34 3.91
CA TYR A 240 -3.35 -4.14 5.07
C TYR A 240 -4.46 -5.14 4.74
N ARG A 241 -5.41 -4.76 3.88
CA ARG A 241 -6.44 -5.67 3.36
C ARG A 241 -5.82 -6.82 2.56
N ASN A 242 -4.85 -6.54 1.70
CA ASN A 242 -4.13 -7.55 0.92
C ASN A 242 -3.39 -8.53 1.84
N ILE A 243 -2.90 -8.07 2.99
CA ILE A 243 -2.25 -8.92 4.00
C ILE A 243 -3.26 -9.81 4.73
N ALA A 244 -4.45 -9.30 5.04
CA ALA A 244 -5.48 -10.03 5.78
C ALA A 244 -6.16 -11.15 4.96
N GLY A 245 -5.83 -11.31 3.67
CA GLY A 245 -6.37 -12.37 2.83
C GLY A 245 -7.84 -12.18 2.47
N CYS A 246 -8.37 -10.95 2.52
CA CYS A 246 -9.77 -10.64 2.16
C CYS A 246 -9.98 -10.62 0.62
N HIS A 247 -9.68 -11.73 -0.04
CA HIS A 247 -10.02 -12.03 -1.43
C HIS A 247 -10.84 -13.32 -1.50
N ASP A 248 -11.86 -13.36 -2.36
CA ASP A 248 -12.72 -14.53 -2.61
C ASP A 248 -12.02 -15.65 -3.44
N GLY A 249 -10.70 -15.81 -3.34
CA GLY A 249 -9.96 -16.77 -4.18
C GLY A 249 -8.61 -17.17 -3.60
N GLY A 250 -8.56 -18.37 -3.04
CA GLY A 250 -7.34 -19.00 -2.53
C GLY A 250 -6.39 -19.40 -3.67
N GLY A 251 -5.15 -18.94 -3.61
CA GLY A 251 -4.11 -19.32 -4.55
C GLY A 251 -2.70 -19.15 -3.98
N ASN A 252 -1.76 -19.98 -4.45
CA ASN A 252 -0.36 -20.15 -4.01
C ASN A 252 0.55 -18.89 -4.00
N ASN A 253 0.02 -17.68 -4.22
CA ASN A 253 0.76 -16.41 -4.21
C ASN A 253 0.54 -15.54 -2.95
N GLU A 254 -0.19 -16.05 -1.96
CA GLU A 254 -0.61 -15.28 -0.78
C GLU A 254 0.58 -14.79 0.08
N SER A 255 1.63 -15.60 0.28
CA SER A 255 2.80 -15.18 1.09
C SER A 255 3.61 -14.07 0.42
N LYS A 256 3.79 -14.16 -0.91
CA LYS A 256 4.47 -13.12 -1.71
C LYS A 256 3.71 -11.79 -1.66
N LEU A 257 2.38 -11.85 -1.78
CA LEU A 257 1.50 -10.68 -1.68
C LEU A 257 1.60 -10.05 -0.28
N LYS A 258 1.58 -10.86 0.77
CA LYS A 258 1.73 -10.41 2.16
C LYS A 258 3.06 -9.68 2.40
N PHE A 259 4.19 -10.23 1.94
CA PHE A 259 5.49 -9.57 2.12
C PHE A 259 5.58 -8.25 1.34
N LYS A 260 5.16 -8.25 0.07
CA LYS A 260 5.18 -7.05 -0.77
C LYS A 260 4.29 -5.94 -0.20
N SER A 261 3.08 -6.26 0.25
CA SER A 261 2.17 -5.30 0.87
C SER A 261 2.71 -4.77 2.19
N ARG A 262 3.33 -5.61 3.03
CA ARG A 262 4.03 -5.13 4.25
C ARG A 262 5.14 -4.15 3.91
N MET A 263 5.93 -4.48 2.91
CA MET A 263 7.03 -3.62 2.48
C MET A 263 6.52 -2.27 1.95
N ASN A 264 5.40 -2.27 1.22
CA ASN A 264 4.74 -1.04 0.78
C ASN A 264 4.28 -0.18 1.96
N ILE A 265 3.71 -0.79 3.01
CA ILE A 265 3.27 -0.07 4.22
C ILE A 265 4.46 0.61 4.88
N VAL A 266 5.54 -0.11 5.14
CA VAL A 266 6.76 0.45 5.75
C VAL A 266 7.32 1.57 4.88
N GLN A 267 7.37 1.39 3.57
CA GLN A 267 7.84 2.42 2.62
C GLN A 267 6.99 3.69 2.58
N LYS A 268 5.69 3.58 2.86
CA LYS A 268 4.75 4.71 2.78
C LYS A 268 4.63 5.46 4.11
N LEU A 269 4.60 4.72 5.22
CA LEU A 269 4.22 5.26 6.52
C LEU A 269 5.40 5.51 7.46
N VAL A 270 6.54 4.84 7.25
CA VAL A 270 7.70 5.05 8.11
C VAL A 270 8.64 6.09 7.49
N PRO A 271 9.10 7.09 8.26
CA PRO A 271 10.05 8.08 7.76
C PRO A 271 11.33 7.39 7.26
N LYS A 272 11.64 7.54 5.97
CA LYS A 272 12.82 6.91 5.35
C LYS A 272 14.11 7.27 6.08
N LYS A 273 14.22 8.54 6.51
CA LYS A 273 15.37 9.06 7.23
C LYS A 273 15.63 8.26 8.52
N ALA A 274 14.60 8.04 9.34
CA ALA A 274 14.73 7.29 10.58
C ALA A 274 15.27 5.86 10.38
N ILE A 275 14.80 5.16 9.34
CA ILE A 275 15.28 3.79 9.03
C ILE A 275 16.73 3.81 8.56
N ILE A 276 17.10 4.78 7.72
CA ILE A 276 18.46 4.91 7.18
C ILE A 276 19.43 5.27 8.31
N ASP A 277 19.10 6.26 9.13
CA ASP A 277 19.93 6.72 10.24
C ASP A 277 20.19 5.59 11.24
N MET A 278 19.15 4.80 11.55
CA MET A 278 19.26 3.60 12.39
C MET A 278 20.30 2.59 11.86
N CYS A 279 20.43 2.47 10.53
CA CYS A 279 21.27 1.44 9.91
C CYS A 279 22.69 1.95 9.62
N PHE A 280 22.80 3.14 9.04
CA PHE A 280 24.04 3.70 8.48
C PHE A 280 24.67 4.77 9.37
N GLY A 281 23.92 5.35 10.32
CA GLY A 281 24.36 6.47 11.16
C GLY A 281 23.78 7.81 10.69
N ASP A 282 23.75 8.78 11.59
CA ASP A 282 23.18 10.11 11.31
C ASP A 282 23.95 10.81 10.18
N GLU A 283 23.19 11.44 9.28
CA GLU A 283 23.65 12.13 8.06
C GLU A 283 24.43 11.27 7.04
N VAL A 284 24.45 9.94 7.20
CA VAL A 284 25.13 9.04 6.25
C VAL A 284 24.18 8.67 5.11
N LYS A 285 24.58 9.00 3.88
CA LYS A 285 23.83 8.61 2.69
C LYS A 285 24.03 7.12 2.37
N LEU A 286 23.01 6.53 1.74
CA LEU A 286 23.09 5.17 1.22
C LEU A 286 24.19 5.04 0.14
N PRO A 287 24.79 3.85 -0.02
CA PRO A 287 25.94 3.66 -0.93
C PRO A 287 25.65 4.15 -2.36
N HIS A 288 24.51 3.76 -2.93
CA HIS A 288 24.11 4.15 -4.28
C HIS A 288 23.72 5.64 -4.40
N HIS A 289 23.33 6.29 -3.30
CA HIS A 289 23.08 7.74 -3.27
C HIS A 289 24.40 8.52 -3.30
N VAL A 290 25.45 8.03 -2.65
CA VAL A 290 26.80 8.61 -2.73
C VAL A 290 27.33 8.53 -4.16
N LEU A 291 27.18 7.39 -4.83
CA LEU A 291 27.55 7.25 -6.24
C LEU A 291 26.69 8.15 -7.15
N ALA A 292 25.40 8.33 -6.83
CA ALA A 292 24.54 9.21 -7.62
C ALA A 292 24.91 10.71 -7.50
N SER A 293 25.58 11.14 -6.42
CA SER A 293 26.11 12.51 -6.33
C SER A 293 27.27 12.77 -7.29
N LEU A 294 28.12 11.78 -7.57
CA LEU A 294 29.29 11.94 -8.46
C LEU A 294 28.89 12.43 -9.86
N GLU A 295 27.74 12.00 -10.37
CA GLU A 295 27.28 12.37 -11.71
C GLU A 295 26.65 13.77 -11.77
N LYS A 296 26.24 14.34 -10.64
CA LYS A 296 25.64 15.69 -10.58
C LYS A 296 26.69 16.79 -10.46
N GLU A 297 27.92 16.44 -10.10
CA GLU A 297 29.03 17.36 -9.80
C GLU A 297 29.90 17.67 -11.03
N GLN A 298 29.35 17.63 -12.26
CA GLN A 298 30.04 18.16 -13.45
C GLN A 298 30.36 19.68 -13.37
N GLY A 299 29.97 20.35 -12.27
CA GLY A 299 30.39 21.69 -11.87
C GLY A 299 31.11 21.71 -10.51
N GLY A 300 32.18 20.91 -10.36
CA GLY A 300 33.31 21.19 -9.48
C GLY A 300 33.06 21.26 -7.96
N VAL A 301 32.80 20.12 -7.29
CA VAL A 301 33.32 19.79 -5.94
C VAL A 301 33.31 18.25 -5.73
N THR A 302 34.22 17.49 -6.38
CA THR A 302 34.35 16.01 -6.22
C THR A 302 34.65 15.57 -4.77
N GLU A 303 35.11 16.51 -3.94
CA GLU A 303 35.51 16.28 -2.55
C GLU A 303 34.34 15.82 -1.66
N THR A 304 33.09 16.13 -1.99
CA THR A 304 31.96 15.82 -1.11
C THR A 304 31.54 14.34 -1.13
N ALA A 305 31.56 13.70 -2.31
CA ALA A 305 31.16 12.30 -2.46
C ALA A 305 32.21 11.32 -1.91
N GLU A 306 33.50 11.61 -2.13
CA GLU A 306 34.61 10.81 -1.60
C GLU A 306 34.60 10.82 -0.07
N VAL A 307 34.46 12.00 0.56
CA VAL A 307 34.36 12.13 2.01
C VAL A 307 33.13 11.40 2.55
N GLN A 308 31.98 11.48 1.86
CA GLN A 308 30.78 10.73 2.22
C GLN A 308 30.98 9.21 2.14
N TRP A 309 31.70 8.72 1.12
CA TRP A 309 32.03 7.30 0.98
C TRP A 309 32.94 6.82 2.12
N GLN A 310 33.99 7.59 2.42
CA GLN A 310 34.91 7.27 3.51
C GLN A 310 34.20 7.25 4.87
N ARG A 311 33.29 8.20 5.13
CA ARG A 311 32.44 8.21 6.33
C ARG A 311 31.56 6.96 6.41
N LEU A 312 30.88 6.61 5.32
CA LEU A 312 30.05 5.40 5.23
C LEU A 312 30.84 4.12 5.54
N VAL A 313 32.01 3.94 4.92
CA VAL A 313 32.87 2.78 5.14
C VAL A 313 33.36 2.74 6.59
N LYS A 314 33.74 3.87 7.17
CA LYS A 314 34.18 3.97 8.57
C LYS A 314 33.06 3.58 9.55
N GLU A 315 31.85 4.11 9.34
CA GLU A 315 30.68 3.81 10.17
C GLU A 315 30.34 2.32 10.14
N LEU A 316 30.22 1.72 8.95
CA LEU A 316 29.90 0.29 8.82
C LEU A 316 31.02 -0.63 9.33
N SER A 317 32.29 -0.24 9.13
CA SER A 317 33.45 -0.96 9.65
C SER A 317 33.46 -0.98 11.18
N SER A 318 33.12 0.15 11.82
CA SER A 318 33.02 0.27 13.28
C SER A 318 31.93 -0.64 13.86
N LYS A 319 30.78 -0.73 13.18
CA LYS A 319 29.65 -1.61 13.52
C LYS A 319 29.92 -3.10 13.25
N GLY A 320 31.05 -3.43 12.63
CA GLY A 320 31.45 -4.82 12.38
C GLY A 320 30.72 -5.55 11.26
N LYS A 321 29.97 -4.81 10.43
CA LYS A 321 29.12 -5.31 9.35
C LYS A 321 29.92 -5.64 8.08
N LEU A 322 29.46 -6.63 7.31
CA LEU A 322 30.02 -7.17 6.06
C LEU A 322 31.50 -7.59 6.10
N ARG A 323 32.02 -7.94 7.28
CA ARG A 323 33.42 -8.36 7.43
C ARG A 323 33.67 -9.71 6.75
N ASN A 324 34.81 -9.82 6.07
CA ASN A 324 35.25 -11.04 5.36
C ASN A 324 34.18 -11.54 4.39
N CYS A 325 33.75 -10.71 3.46
CA CYS A 325 32.80 -11.10 2.41
C CYS A 325 33.46 -10.88 1.04
N VAL A 326 32.89 -11.45 -0.01
CA VAL A 326 33.30 -11.17 -1.39
C VAL A 326 32.08 -10.87 -2.23
N ALA A 327 32.23 -9.99 -3.20
CA ALA A 327 31.16 -9.59 -4.11
C ALA A 327 31.41 -10.15 -5.52
N VAL A 328 30.32 -10.50 -6.18
CA VAL A 328 30.21 -10.85 -7.60
C VAL A 328 29.23 -9.85 -8.20
N CYS A 329 29.70 -9.04 -9.14
CA CYS A 329 28.91 -7.95 -9.71
C CYS A 329 28.63 -8.20 -11.20
N ASP A 330 27.34 -8.20 -11.55
CA ASP A 330 26.84 -8.18 -12.91
C ASP A 330 26.62 -6.71 -13.31
N VAL A 331 27.46 -6.17 -14.20
CA VAL A 331 27.41 -4.78 -14.66
C VAL A 331 27.33 -4.76 -16.19
N PRO A 332 26.21 -5.19 -16.79
CA PRO A 332 26.04 -5.19 -18.23
C PRO A 332 25.90 -3.75 -18.72
N GLU A 333 26.40 -3.50 -19.92
CA GLU A 333 26.35 -2.19 -20.57
C GLU A 333 24.92 -1.62 -20.69
N SER A 334 23.92 -2.50 -20.87
CA SER A 334 22.50 -2.14 -20.96
C SER A 334 21.93 -1.50 -19.69
N MET A 335 22.60 -1.63 -18.54
CA MET A 335 22.17 -1.06 -17.27
C MET A 335 22.88 0.27 -16.95
N ARG A 336 23.77 0.76 -17.81
CA ARG A 336 24.55 1.99 -17.60
C ARG A 336 23.65 3.21 -17.33
N GLY A 337 24.02 4.00 -16.32
CA GLY A 337 23.30 5.19 -15.86
C GLY A 337 22.07 4.91 -14.99
N THR A 338 21.65 3.65 -14.83
CA THR A 338 20.44 3.33 -14.06
C THR A 338 20.71 3.33 -12.55
N LEU A 339 19.66 3.57 -11.76
CA LEU A 339 19.75 3.44 -10.29
C LEU A 339 20.25 2.05 -9.88
N LYS A 340 19.81 1.00 -10.58
CA LYS A 340 20.14 -0.38 -10.23
C LYS A 340 21.61 -0.73 -10.52
N GLU A 341 22.19 -0.15 -11.57
CA GLU A 341 23.64 -0.21 -11.81
C GLU A 341 24.41 0.44 -10.66
N LYS A 342 24.02 1.65 -10.24
CA LYS A 342 24.65 2.32 -9.09
C LYS A 342 24.56 1.49 -7.82
N VAL A 343 23.45 0.79 -7.60
CA VAL A 343 23.31 -0.17 -6.49
C VAL A 343 24.29 -1.33 -6.62
N CYS A 344 24.37 -1.97 -7.79
CA CYS A 344 25.29 -3.09 -8.02
C CYS A 344 26.76 -2.69 -7.80
N ILE A 345 27.20 -1.56 -8.38
CA ILE A 345 28.56 -1.05 -8.26
C ILE A 345 28.87 -0.64 -6.83
N SER A 346 28.01 0.19 -6.22
CA SER A 346 28.23 0.66 -4.84
C SER A 346 28.30 -0.50 -3.84
N MET A 347 27.43 -1.50 -3.96
CA MET A 347 27.48 -2.65 -3.05
C MET A 347 28.74 -3.50 -3.24
N GLY A 348 29.18 -3.70 -4.48
CA GLY A 348 30.44 -4.37 -4.79
C GLY A 348 31.65 -3.66 -4.18
N LEU A 349 31.75 -2.35 -4.37
CA LEU A 349 32.80 -1.51 -3.80
C LEU A 349 32.76 -1.53 -2.27
N LEU A 350 31.57 -1.40 -1.68
CA LEU A 350 31.39 -1.37 -0.23
C LEU A 350 31.83 -2.67 0.43
N ILE A 351 31.44 -3.83 -0.12
CA ILE A 351 31.88 -5.14 0.39
C ILE A 351 33.39 -5.30 0.25
N SER A 352 33.96 -4.83 -0.85
CA SER A 352 35.40 -4.85 -1.10
C SER A 352 36.18 -4.00 -0.09
N ASP A 353 35.68 -2.81 0.27
CA ASP A 353 36.30 -1.89 1.23
C ASP A 353 36.15 -2.34 2.69
N LEU A 354 35.02 -2.95 3.05
CA LEU A 354 34.73 -3.48 4.39
C LEU A 354 35.43 -4.82 4.69
N SER A 355 35.88 -5.52 3.65
CA SER A 355 36.55 -6.80 3.80
C SER A 355 38.00 -6.67 4.27
N LYS A 356 38.53 -7.76 4.85
CA LYS A 356 39.93 -7.83 5.30
C LYS A 356 40.81 -8.43 4.21
N LYS A 357 42.11 -8.11 4.24
CA LYS A 357 43.11 -8.78 3.40
C LYS A 357 43.04 -10.31 3.63
N PRO A 358 43.16 -11.15 2.58
CA PRO A 358 43.53 -10.82 1.20
C PRO A 358 42.37 -10.35 0.30
N TRP A 359 41.12 -10.40 0.78
CA TRP A 359 39.91 -10.12 -0.02
C TRP A 359 39.66 -8.62 -0.23
N LYS A 360 40.19 -7.79 0.66
CA LYS A 360 40.04 -6.33 0.59
C LYS A 360 40.48 -5.79 -0.77
N GLY A 361 39.66 -4.94 -1.38
CA GLY A 361 39.99 -4.34 -2.68
C GLY A 361 39.86 -5.32 -3.85
N SER A 362 39.08 -6.40 -3.70
CA SER A 362 38.89 -7.41 -4.74
C SER A 362 37.41 -7.69 -5.01
N VAL A 363 37.10 -8.04 -6.25
CA VAL A 363 35.74 -8.34 -6.73
C VAL A 363 35.76 -9.41 -7.82
N PHE A 364 34.71 -10.22 -7.91
CA PHE A 364 34.50 -11.15 -9.00
C PHE A 364 33.63 -10.52 -10.10
N SER A 365 34.02 -10.76 -11.36
CA SER A 365 33.15 -10.51 -12.50
C SER A 365 32.04 -11.56 -12.59
N PHE A 366 30.85 -11.16 -13.03
CA PHE A 366 29.78 -12.10 -13.38
C PHE A 366 30.08 -12.74 -14.74
N SER A 367 30.90 -13.79 -14.79
CA SER A 367 31.30 -14.44 -16.05
C SER A 367 31.31 -15.97 -15.98
N LYS A 368 31.45 -16.63 -17.14
CA LYS A 368 31.60 -18.11 -17.26
C LYS A 368 32.96 -18.60 -16.73
N VAL A 369 33.93 -17.70 -16.61
CA VAL A 369 35.24 -17.92 -16.01
C VAL A 369 35.46 -16.78 -15.00
N PRO A 370 34.74 -16.81 -13.87
CA PRO A 370 34.79 -15.73 -12.91
C PRO A 370 36.21 -15.66 -12.34
N MET A 371 36.81 -14.47 -12.38
CA MET A 371 38.14 -14.21 -11.85
C MET A 371 38.06 -13.16 -10.75
N LEU A 372 38.72 -13.43 -9.63
CA LEU A 372 38.95 -12.44 -8.58
C LEU A 372 39.92 -11.37 -9.11
N LYS A 373 39.42 -10.17 -9.38
CA LYS A 373 40.20 -9.02 -9.83
C LYS A 373 40.40 -8.04 -8.69
N ARG A 374 41.57 -7.40 -8.64
CA ARG A 374 41.81 -6.26 -7.75
C ARG A 374 41.22 -5.01 -8.38
N ILE A 375 40.51 -4.23 -7.58
CA ILE A 375 39.89 -2.99 -8.03
C ILE A 375 40.99 -1.94 -8.18
N GLU A 376 41.10 -1.36 -9.37
CA GLU A 376 42.05 -0.30 -9.70
C GLU A 376 41.35 1.07 -9.63
N GLY A 377 42.10 2.12 -9.34
CA GLY A 377 41.60 3.48 -9.18
C GLY A 377 41.93 4.09 -7.81
N GLU A 378 42.32 5.36 -7.81
CA GLU A 378 42.69 6.11 -6.59
C GLU A 378 41.45 6.69 -5.90
N ASP A 379 40.52 7.24 -6.69
CA ASP A 379 39.27 7.84 -6.24
C ASP A 379 38.04 6.94 -6.49
N LEU A 380 36.88 7.33 -5.95
CA LEU A 380 35.64 6.57 -6.13
C LEU A 380 35.18 6.53 -7.60
N GLN A 381 35.48 7.57 -8.40
CA GLN A 381 35.07 7.63 -9.81
C GLN A 381 35.81 6.60 -10.65
N SER A 382 37.15 6.57 -10.57
CA SER A 382 38.00 5.60 -11.26
C SER A 382 37.69 4.16 -10.84
N LYS A 383 37.38 3.92 -9.56
CA LYS A 383 36.89 2.60 -9.08
C LYS A 383 35.54 2.23 -9.71
N CYS A 384 34.62 3.18 -9.88
CA CYS A 384 33.36 2.92 -10.57
C CYS A 384 33.57 2.61 -12.06
N GLU A 385 34.51 3.30 -12.72
CA GLU A 385 34.88 3.03 -14.11
C GLU A 385 35.51 1.65 -14.29
N PHE A 386 36.38 1.23 -13.36
CA PHE A 386 36.89 -0.13 -13.30
C PHE A 386 35.76 -1.17 -13.17
N MET A 387 34.80 -0.92 -12.28
CA MET A 387 33.65 -1.83 -12.10
C MET A 387 32.80 -1.95 -13.38
N ARG A 388 32.71 -0.89 -14.19
CA ARG A 388 32.02 -0.89 -15.49
C ARG A 388 32.81 -1.58 -16.61
N SER A 389 34.12 -1.76 -16.46
CA SER A 389 34.96 -2.48 -17.44
C SER A 389 34.99 -4.00 -17.19
N LEU A 390 34.37 -4.47 -16.10
CA LEU A 390 34.27 -5.90 -15.80
C LEU A 390 33.42 -6.64 -16.84
N GLU A 391 33.84 -7.86 -17.17
CA GLU A 391 33.09 -8.74 -18.06
C GLU A 391 31.74 -9.13 -17.42
N SER A 392 30.67 -9.03 -18.22
CA SER A 392 29.32 -9.44 -17.84
C SER A 392 28.80 -10.50 -18.82
N ALA A 393 28.62 -11.73 -18.34
CA ALA A 393 28.10 -12.84 -19.12
C ALA A 393 26.65 -13.20 -18.77
N GLU A 394 26.05 -14.09 -19.56
CA GLU A 394 24.69 -14.59 -19.32
C GLU A 394 24.59 -15.44 -18.05
N LYS A 395 25.58 -16.30 -17.79
CA LYS A 395 25.61 -17.25 -16.67
C LYS A 395 26.93 -17.19 -15.90
N VAL A 396 26.86 -17.50 -14.61
CA VAL A 396 27.99 -17.57 -13.70
C VAL A 396 28.26 -19.01 -13.26
N ASP A 397 29.54 -19.34 -13.11
CA ASP A 397 30.03 -20.65 -12.67
C ASP A 397 30.44 -20.58 -11.19
N PHE A 398 29.54 -20.99 -10.29
CA PHE A 398 29.73 -20.83 -8.85
C PHE A 398 30.85 -21.73 -8.30
N LEU A 399 30.98 -22.95 -8.82
CA LEU A 399 32.06 -23.86 -8.42
C LEU A 399 33.43 -23.23 -8.65
N LYS A 400 33.64 -22.53 -9.78
CA LYS A 400 34.90 -21.81 -10.04
C LYS A 400 35.16 -20.71 -9.04
N ILE A 401 34.14 -19.96 -8.62
CA ILE A 401 34.27 -18.93 -7.57
C ILE A 401 34.73 -19.57 -6.25
N TYR A 402 34.08 -20.65 -5.82
CA TYR A 402 34.46 -21.36 -4.61
C TYR A 402 35.89 -21.89 -4.66
N ASN A 403 36.28 -22.50 -5.79
CA ASN A 403 37.62 -23.04 -6.00
C ASN A 403 38.68 -21.93 -6.01
N GLN A 404 38.40 -20.76 -6.62
CA GLN A 404 39.34 -19.65 -6.60
C GLN A 404 39.52 -19.07 -5.20
N ILE A 405 38.43 -18.92 -4.43
CA ILE A 405 38.52 -18.51 -3.01
C ILE A 405 39.37 -19.52 -2.22
N LEU A 406 39.16 -20.82 -2.42
CA LEU A 406 39.95 -21.86 -1.77
C LEU A 406 41.44 -21.77 -2.14
N GLN A 407 41.74 -21.62 -3.42
CA GLN A 407 43.11 -21.49 -3.91
C GLN A 407 43.80 -20.26 -3.32
N THR A 408 43.13 -19.10 -3.32
CA THR A 408 43.66 -17.89 -2.68
C THR A 408 43.89 -18.11 -1.18
N ALA A 409 42.97 -18.79 -0.48
CA ALA A 409 43.15 -19.09 0.94
C ALA A 409 44.36 -20.00 1.20
N ILE A 410 44.60 -21.02 0.36
CA ILE A 410 45.76 -21.91 0.45
C ILE A 410 47.06 -21.15 0.20
N VAL A 411 47.14 -20.40 -0.91
CA VAL A 411 48.33 -19.64 -1.31
C VAL A 411 48.71 -18.60 -0.25
N GLU A 412 47.72 -17.87 0.25
CA GLU A 412 47.88 -16.82 1.27
C GLU A 412 47.94 -17.40 2.70
N LYS A 413 47.99 -18.73 2.87
CA LYS A 413 48.06 -19.45 4.16
C LYS A 413 47.03 -18.94 5.19
N GLN A 414 45.80 -18.73 4.75
CA GLN A 414 44.74 -18.17 5.60
C GLN A 414 44.19 -19.22 6.57
N SER A 415 43.89 -18.80 7.79
CA SER A 415 43.15 -19.65 8.74
C SER A 415 41.69 -19.82 8.32
N ASN A 416 41.03 -20.90 8.74
CA ASN A 416 39.60 -21.12 8.57
C ASN A 416 38.73 -19.89 8.93
N ALA A 417 39.08 -19.14 9.98
CA ALA A 417 38.34 -17.96 10.41
C ALA A 417 38.44 -16.73 9.46
N LYS A 418 39.40 -16.76 8.53
CA LYS A 418 39.68 -15.67 7.57
C LYS A 418 39.17 -15.95 6.16
N ILE A 419 38.62 -17.15 5.91
CA ILE A 419 37.86 -17.42 4.68
C ILE A 419 36.62 -16.52 4.63
N PRO A 420 36.19 -16.06 3.44
CA PRO A 420 34.98 -15.29 3.30
C PRO A 420 33.78 -16.04 3.90
N ARG A 421 33.00 -15.36 4.72
CA ARG A 421 31.78 -15.94 5.28
C ARG A 421 30.68 -16.04 4.24
N ARG A 422 30.63 -15.07 3.32
CA ARG A 422 29.59 -14.95 2.31
C ARG A 422 30.15 -14.51 0.97
N ILE A 423 29.47 -14.98 -0.07
CA ILE A 423 29.57 -14.49 -1.43
C ILE A 423 28.27 -13.76 -1.73
N PHE A 424 28.36 -12.47 -2.02
CA PHE A 424 27.25 -11.64 -2.47
C PHE A 424 27.23 -11.57 -3.99
N VAL A 425 26.12 -11.94 -4.61
CA VAL A 425 25.94 -11.86 -6.06
C VAL A 425 24.91 -10.80 -6.36
N PHE A 426 25.28 -9.73 -7.04
CA PHE A 426 24.36 -8.69 -7.48
C PHE A 426 24.13 -8.85 -8.98
N THR A 427 22.89 -9.13 -9.37
CA THR A 427 22.53 -9.37 -10.77
C THR A 427 21.12 -8.90 -11.11
N TYR A 428 20.80 -8.88 -12.39
CA TYR A 428 19.48 -8.56 -12.95
C TYR A 428 18.76 -9.79 -13.48
N LYS A 429 19.33 -10.98 -13.21
CA LYS A 429 18.88 -12.27 -13.71
C LYS A 429 18.33 -13.11 -12.57
N ASP A 430 17.33 -13.93 -12.87
CA ASP A 430 16.83 -14.93 -11.93
C ASP A 430 17.87 -16.01 -11.65
N PHE A 431 17.87 -16.54 -10.43
CA PHE A 431 18.83 -17.53 -9.97
C PHE A 431 18.98 -18.72 -10.92
N THR A 432 17.87 -19.32 -11.34
CA THR A 432 17.85 -20.49 -12.23
C THR A 432 18.42 -20.20 -13.63
N HIS A 433 18.27 -18.95 -14.10
CA HIS A 433 18.79 -18.52 -15.40
C HIS A 433 20.27 -18.14 -15.30
N ALA A 434 20.67 -17.55 -14.17
CA ALA A 434 22.02 -17.09 -13.88
C ALA A 434 23.01 -18.24 -13.61
N THR A 435 22.56 -19.35 -13.04
CA THR A 435 23.40 -20.52 -12.74
C THR A 435 23.80 -21.27 -14.01
N LYS A 436 25.11 -21.48 -14.23
CA LYS A 436 25.61 -22.31 -15.33
C LYS A 436 25.32 -23.80 -15.12
N ASN A 437 25.55 -24.30 -13.91
CA ASN A 437 25.40 -25.70 -13.52
C ASN A 437 24.32 -25.85 -12.44
N ASN A 438 24.07 -27.09 -11.99
CA ASN A 438 23.26 -27.36 -10.83
C ASN A 438 23.97 -26.88 -9.56
N TRP A 439 23.46 -25.80 -8.95
CA TRP A 439 24.06 -25.20 -7.76
C TRP A 439 24.24 -26.19 -6.59
N VAL A 440 23.32 -27.16 -6.43
CA VAL A 440 23.38 -28.15 -5.35
C VAL A 440 24.61 -29.06 -5.51
N GLU A 441 24.93 -29.42 -6.75
CA GLU A 441 26.10 -30.23 -7.08
C GLU A 441 27.39 -29.41 -6.93
N ASP A 442 27.40 -28.18 -7.48
CA ASP A 442 28.51 -27.24 -7.34
C ASP A 442 28.88 -27.03 -5.85
N TYR A 443 27.89 -26.87 -4.98
CA TYR A 443 28.14 -26.67 -3.54
C TYR A 443 28.67 -27.95 -2.85
N LYS A 444 28.14 -29.13 -3.21
CA LYS A 444 28.64 -30.41 -2.66
C LYS A 444 30.09 -30.65 -3.07
N GLU A 445 30.43 -30.33 -4.31
CA GLU A 445 31.80 -30.45 -4.81
C GLU A 445 32.73 -29.44 -4.13
N ALA A 446 32.30 -28.17 -4.02
CA ALA A 446 33.04 -27.15 -3.28
C ALA A 446 33.30 -27.58 -1.83
N TRP A 447 32.28 -28.14 -1.15
CA TRP A 447 32.43 -28.69 0.20
C TRP A 447 33.49 -29.79 0.28
N ALA A 448 33.48 -30.74 -0.65
CA ALA A 448 34.48 -31.80 -0.71
C ALA A 448 35.91 -31.24 -0.90
N ASN A 449 36.06 -30.24 -1.78
CA ASN A 449 37.35 -29.60 -2.07
C ASN A 449 37.90 -28.83 -0.85
N TYR A 450 37.04 -28.08 -0.14
CA TYR A 450 37.42 -27.36 1.07
C TYR A 450 37.85 -28.32 2.16
N LYS A 451 37.05 -29.37 2.41
CA LYS A 451 37.33 -30.39 3.43
C LYS A 451 38.65 -31.12 3.15
N LYS A 452 38.89 -31.52 1.89
CA LYS A 452 40.15 -32.15 1.47
C LYS A 452 41.38 -31.25 1.72
N SER A 453 41.18 -29.94 1.66
CA SER A 453 42.24 -28.94 1.85
C SER A 453 42.37 -28.45 3.30
N GLY A 454 41.68 -29.08 4.27
CA GLY A 454 41.73 -28.73 5.69
C GLY A 454 40.81 -27.57 6.12
N TYR A 455 39.89 -27.16 5.25
CA TYR A 455 38.92 -26.10 5.54
C TYR A 455 37.52 -26.65 5.82
N TRP A 456 36.89 -26.13 6.88
CA TRP A 456 35.59 -26.62 7.37
C TRP A 456 34.45 -25.63 7.14
N SER A 457 34.73 -24.50 6.49
CA SER A 457 33.77 -23.43 6.23
C SER A 457 33.75 -23.11 4.75
N VAL A 458 32.64 -23.40 4.08
CA VAL A 458 32.35 -22.92 2.72
C VAL A 458 31.52 -21.64 2.83
N PRO A 459 31.85 -20.58 2.07
CA PRO A 459 31.08 -19.34 2.09
C PRO A 459 29.59 -19.57 1.77
N GLU A 460 28.70 -18.88 2.49
CA GLU A 460 27.25 -18.88 2.19
C GLU A 460 26.97 -18.02 0.95
N LEU A 461 26.03 -18.44 0.09
CA LEU A 461 25.66 -17.67 -1.09
C LEU A 461 24.47 -16.73 -0.81
N VAL A 462 24.66 -15.43 -1.00
CA VAL A 462 23.55 -14.45 -1.01
C VAL A 462 23.38 -13.93 -2.43
N PHE A 463 22.33 -14.40 -3.09
CA PHE A 463 22.02 -14.04 -4.46
C PHE A 463 20.96 -12.93 -4.50
N TRP A 464 21.32 -11.75 -4.99
CA TRP A 464 20.45 -10.58 -5.02
C TRP A 464 20.09 -10.20 -6.46
N ASN A 465 18.85 -10.51 -6.85
CA ASN A 465 18.27 -10.06 -8.11
C ASN A 465 17.67 -8.65 -7.95
N LEU A 466 18.30 -7.65 -8.58
CA LEU A 466 17.91 -6.23 -8.52
C LEU A 466 16.80 -5.85 -9.51
N LYS A 467 16.50 -6.70 -10.50
CA LYS A 467 15.58 -6.35 -11.60
C LYS A 467 14.11 -6.42 -11.19
N ASP A 468 13.73 -7.45 -10.45
CA ASP A 468 12.33 -7.78 -10.25
C ASP A 468 11.63 -6.97 -9.17
N SER A 469 10.32 -7.16 -9.05
CA SER A 469 9.54 -6.65 -7.93
C SER A 469 10.00 -7.27 -6.62
N ILE A 470 9.95 -6.49 -5.54
CA ILE A 470 10.27 -6.98 -4.20
C ILE A 470 9.42 -8.21 -3.90
N ALA A 471 10.09 -9.31 -3.55
CA ALA A 471 9.47 -10.56 -3.14
C ALA A 471 10.06 -11.03 -1.81
N GLU A 472 9.34 -11.93 -1.15
CA GLU A 472 9.79 -12.57 0.08
C GLU A 472 11.15 -13.27 -0.15
N PRO A 473 12.16 -13.03 0.71
CA PRO A 473 13.45 -13.70 0.61
C PRO A 473 13.28 -15.21 0.66
N ARG A 474 13.98 -15.93 -0.23
CA ARG A 474 13.86 -17.38 -0.37
C ARG A 474 15.14 -18.08 0.01
N VAL A 475 15.01 -19.21 0.67
CA VAL A 475 16.12 -20.11 0.98
C VAL A 475 16.15 -21.20 -0.05
N PHE A 476 17.32 -21.45 -0.63
CA PHE A 476 17.58 -22.72 -1.28
C PHE A 476 18.37 -23.58 -0.29
N GLY A 477 17.77 -24.70 0.12
CA GLY A 477 18.14 -25.49 1.30
C GLY A 477 19.60 -25.97 1.31
N ALA A 478 20.07 -26.40 2.49
CA ALA A 478 21.43 -26.87 2.70
C ALA A 478 21.71 -28.19 1.94
N PRO A 479 22.61 -28.21 0.94
CA PRO A 479 22.96 -29.42 0.20
C PRO A 479 23.66 -30.48 1.06
N VAL A 480 24.22 -30.05 2.20
CA VAL A 480 25.03 -30.83 3.14
C VAL A 480 24.45 -30.64 4.54
N LYS A 481 24.32 -31.73 5.31
CA LYS A 481 23.83 -31.68 6.70
C LYS A 481 24.68 -30.70 7.54
N ASN A 482 24.03 -29.91 8.38
CA ASN A 482 24.63 -28.91 9.27
C ASN A 482 25.33 -27.72 8.58
N HIS A 483 25.16 -27.56 7.26
CA HIS A 483 25.60 -26.36 6.54
C HIS A 483 24.43 -25.40 6.28
N LYS A 484 24.75 -24.13 6.08
CA LYS A 484 23.79 -23.10 5.67
C LYS A 484 24.04 -22.86 4.18
N GLY A 485 23.06 -23.21 3.34
CA GLY A 485 23.19 -23.15 1.88
C GLY A 485 23.31 -21.71 1.37
N GLY A 486 22.18 -21.05 1.14
CA GLY A 486 22.14 -19.66 0.69
C GLY A 486 20.75 -19.05 0.69
N MET A 487 20.67 -17.78 0.27
CA MET A 487 19.44 -17.01 0.20
C MET A 487 19.33 -16.25 -1.13
N ILE A 488 18.12 -16.15 -1.67
CA ILE A 488 17.73 -15.28 -2.79
C ILE A 488 17.00 -14.07 -2.22
N ILE A 489 17.48 -12.88 -2.55
CA ILE A 489 16.80 -11.61 -2.35
C ILE A 489 16.35 -11.11 -3.72
N THR A 490 15.08 -10.74 -3.86
CA THR A 490 14.49 -10.29 -5.12
C THR A 490 13.94 -8.88 -4.96
N GLY A 491 14.32 -8.00 -5.90
CA GLY A 491 13.99 -6.58 -5.92
C GLY A 491 14.89 -5.70 -5.07
N PHE A 492 14.64 -4.40 -5.12
CA PHE A 492 15.44 -3.39 -4.43
C PHE A 492 14.58 -2.24 -3.90
N SER A 493 14.91 -1.78 -2.69
CA SER A 493 14.52 -0.47 -2.16
C SER A 493 15.49 -0.04 -1.06
N ASP A 494 15.58 1.27 -0.80
CA ASP A 494 16.37 1.84 0.29
C ASP A 494 16.11 1.18 1.64
N ILE A 495 14.84 0.89 1.92
CA ILE A 495 14.41 0.25 3.15
C ILE A 495 14.81 -1.23 3.17
N LEU A 496 14.67 -1.96 2.05
CA LEU A 496 15.11 -3.36 1.98
C LEU A 496 16.62 -3.47 2.24
N LEU A 497 17.40 -2.55 1.66
CA LEU A 497 18.83 -2.46 1.90
C LEU A 497 19.12 -2.18 3.38
N SER A 498 18.44 -1.20 3.97
CA SER A 498 18.61 -0.83 5.38
C SER A 498 18.26 -1.99 6.31
N LEU A 499 17.14 -2.67 6.09
CA LEU A 499 16.72 -3.85 6.85
C LEU A 499 17.72 -5.00 6.74
N PHE A 500 18.26 -5.22 5.53
CA PHE A 500 19.32 -6.21 5.31
C PHE A 500 20.56 -5.89 6.16
N PHE A 501 21.02 -4.64 6.17
CA PHE A 501 22.14 -4.22 7.02
C PHE A 501 21.82 -4.28 8.53
N LYS A 502 20.57 -4.05 8.94
CA LYS A 502 20.18 -4.14 10.36
C LYS A 502 20.30 -5.57 10.89
N GLY A 503 19.77 -6.55 10.15
CA GLY A 503 19.85 -7.96 10.54
C GLY A 503 21.24 -8.57 10.36
N GLU A 504 22.19 -7.82 9.82
CA GLU A 504 23.59 -8.21 9.69
C GLU A 504 24.44 -7.91 10.94
N SER A 505 23.85 -8.05 12.14
CA SER A 505 24.50 -7.79 13.43
C SER A 505 24.97 -9.08 14.13
N ASP A 506 26.26 -9.09 14.44
CA ASP A 506 27.00 -9.93 15.39
C ASP A 506 27.14 -11.44 15.23
N SER A 507 28.33 -11.88 15.61
CA SER A 507 29.01 -13.17 15.47
C SER A 507 28.34 -14.42 16.07
N ARG A 508 27.01 -14.50 16.22
CA ARG A 508 26.33 -15.71 16.69
C ARG A 508 25.71 -16.49 15.54
N SER A 509 25.92 -17.81 15.60
CA SER A 509 25.41 -18.80 14.67
C SER A 509 23.89 -18.66 14.46
N TYR A 510 23.46 -18.45 13.20
CA TYR A 510 22.06 -18.54 12.72
C TYR A 510 21.29 -19.84 13.08
N ALA A 511 21.86 -20.77 13.84
CA ALA A 511 21.17 -21.99 14.27
C ALA A 511 20.12 -21.78 15.38
N GLY A 512 20.14 -20.63 16.09
CA GLY A 512 19.14 -20.30 17.12
C GLY A 512 17.88 -19.59 16.60
N GLN A 513 17.75 -19.42 15.28
CA GLN A 513 16.76 -18.57 14.64
C GLN A 513 15.79 -19.39 13.80
N LEU A 514 15.00 -20.25 14.45
CA LEU A 514 13.95 -21.03 13.78
C LEU A 514 12.78 -20.16 13.24
N HIS A 515 12.82 -18.83 13.44
CA HIS A 515 11.85 -17.87 12.91
C HIS A 515 12.45 -16.68 12.12
N SER A 516 13.78 -16.55 12.02
CA SER A 516 14.42 -15.47 11.24
C SER A 516 15.39 -16.05 10.22
N VAL A 517 14.88 -16.15 9.02
CA VAL A 517 15.49 -16.80 7.87
C VAL A 517 16.52 -15.83 7.25
N TYR A 518 17.81 -16.05 7.56
CA TYR A 518 19.02 -15.47 6.93
C TYR A 518 19.26 -13.96 7.04
N GLY A 519 18.88 -13.33 8.16
CA GLY A 519 19.33 -11.96 8.49
C GLY A 519 18.57 -10.83 7.77
N ILE A 520 17.51 -11.13 7.02
CA ILE A 520 16.42 -10.18 6.82
C ILE A 520 15.35 -10.60 7.81
N ASP A 521 15.43 -10.07 9.01
CA ASP A 521 14.39 -10.33 9.99
C ASP A 521 13.11 -9.59 9.50
N VAL A 522 12.23 -10.34 8.86
CA VAL A 522 10.92 -9.85 8.39
C VAL A 522 10.05 -9.46 9.59
N LEU A 523 10.31 -10.01 10.78
CA LEU A 523 9.58 -9.71 12.01
C LEU A 523 9.81 -8.25 12.48
N PRO A 524 11.02 -7.66 12.46
CA PRO A 524 11.26 -6.24 12.61
C PRO A 524 10.59 -5.37 11.57
N ALA A 525 10.46 -5.81 10.30
CA ALA A 525 9.65 -5.07 9.35
C ALA A 525 8.17 -5.04 9.78
N MET A 526 7.67 -6.09 10.46
CA MET A 526 6.36 -6.07 11.12
C MET A 526 6.33 -5.18 12.37
N LYS A 527 7.43 -5.07 13.13
CA LYS A 527 7.54 -4.12 14.25
C LYS A 527 7.63 -2.66 13.80
N LEU A 528 8.18 -2.42 12.62
CA LEU A 528 8.30 -1.09 12.01
C LEU A 528 7.01 -0.67 11.29
N ALA A 529 6.19 -1.63 10.85
CA ALA A 529 4.88 -1.31 10.29
C ALA A 529 3.94 -0.84 11.42
N PRO A 530 3.35 0.38 11.33
CA PRO A 530 2.41 0.86 12.33
C PRO A 530 1.20 -0.07 12.41
N ARG A 531 0.62 -0.31 13.59
CA ARG A 531 -0.52 -1.24 13.70
C ARG A 531 -1.70 -0.71 12.88
N VAL A 532 -2.56 -1.60 12.41
CA VAL A 532 -3.69 -1.21 11.56
C VAL A 532 -4.62 -0.23 12.28
N GLU A 533 -4.77 -0.36 13.60
CA GLU A 533 -5.54 0.56 14.45
C GLU A 533 -4.92 1.96 14.45
N ASP A 534 -3.60 2.06 14.53
CA ASP A 534 -2.88 3.34 14.50
C ASP A 534 -3.03 4.02 13.12
N VAL A 535 -3.00 3.23 12.04
CA VAL A 535 -3.22 3.74 10.67
C VAL A 535 -4.68 4.16 10.44
N MET A 536 -5.65 3.44 11.03
CA MET A 536 -7.06 3.82 11.01
C MET A 536 -7.28 5.13 11.77
N ASN A 537 -6.68 5.27 12.96
CA ASN A 537 -6.74 6.52 13.73
C ASN A 537 -6.11 7.68 12.97
N TRP A 538 -4.97 7.47 12.32
CA TRP A 538 -4.37 8.49 11.45
C TRP A 538 -5.26 8.82 10.26
N ALA A 539 -5.92 7.84 9.64
CA ALA A 539 -6.84 8.08 8.54
C ALA A 539 -8.07 8.91 8.98
N VAL A 540 -8.57 8.68 10.20
CA VAL A 540 -9.82 9.24 10.74
C VAL A 540 -9.63 10.57 11.47
N PHE A 541 -8.55 10.75 12.24
CA PHE A 541 -8.37 11.93 13.09
C PHE A 541 -7.32 12.90 12.52
N ASN A 542 -7.73 14.16 12.35
CA ASN A 542 -6.93 15.29 11.86
C ASN A 542 -5.88 15.81 12.85
N THR A 543 -5.58 15.07 13.93
CA THR A 543 -4.55 15.50 14.86
C THR A 543 -3.21 15.48 14.15
N ARG A 544 -2.45 16.57 14.26
CA ARG A 544 -1.00 16.60 14.10
C ARG A 544 -0.40 15.59 15.10
N VAL A 545 -0.56 14.31 14.84
CA VAL A 545 0.35 13.32 15.35
C VAL A 545 1.52 13.48 14.41
N GLU A 546 2.57 14.14 14.89
CA GLU A 546 3.88 14.07 14.25
C GLU A 546 4.11 12.60 13.85
N GLU A 547 4.64 12.37 12.64
CA GLU A 547 5.05 11.03 12.18
C GLU A 547 5.62 10.30 13.39
N PRO A 548 5.08 9.12 13.76
CA PRO A 548 5.20 8.60 15.12
C PRO A 548 6.63 8.78 15.61
N ASP A 549 6.80 9.51 16.70
CA ASP A 549 8.04 9.49 17.47
C ASP A 549 8.34 8.03 17.74
N CYS A 550 9.17 7.44 16.89
CA CYS A 550 9.71 6.11 17.06
C CYS A 550 10.78 6.22 18.16
N ILE A 551 10.37 6.62 19.35
CA ILE A 551 11.21 6.66 20.54
C ILE A 551 10.52 5.78 21.57
N GLY A 552 10.98 4.53 21.63
CA GLY A 552 10.51 3.55 22.60
C GLY A 552 10.83 2.11 22.23
N LEU A 553 11.97 1.82 21.60
CA LEU A 553 12.46 0.44 21.45
C LEU A 553 13.95 0.41 21.76
N MET A 554 14.26 0.12 23.02
CA MET A 554 15.55 -0.42 23.46
C MET A 554 15.92 -1.69 22.71
#